data_AF-A0A8T3C8T6-F1
#
_entry.id   AF-A0A8T3C8T6-F1
#
_cell.length_a   1.000
_cell.length_b   1.000
_cell.length_c   1.000
_cell.angle_alpha   90.00
_cell.angle_beta   90.00
_cell.angle_gamma   90.00
#
_symmetry.space_group_name_H-M   'P 1'
#
loop_
_entity.id
_entity.type
_entity.pdbx_description
1 polymer ?
#
loop_
_entity_poly.entity_id
_entity_poly.type
_entity_poly.pdbx_seq_one_letter_code
_entity_poly.pdbx_strand_id
1 'polypeptide(L)'
;MHRSVAVKIIASLNKDCKKAFRQNITKWSFKTMRNAPTQTNNTDCGMFVCKYMDNIVRLNNSGWMQSTDWQEKMPKYRAEFAYGLLCAALK
;
A
#
# COMPACT_ATOMS: atom_id res chain seq x y z
N MET A 1 6.09 -8.37 -10.10
CA MET A 1 5.81 -9.66 -9.43
C MET A 1 5.07 -10.58 -10.39
N HIS A 2 5.53 -11.82 -10.56
CA HIS A 2 4.88 -12.80 -11.43
C HIS A 2 3.61 -13.39 -10.78
N ARG A 3 2.57 -13.69 -11.57
CA ARG A 3 1.25 -14.15 -11.06
C ARG A 3 1.37 -15.42 -10.18
N SER A 4 2.23 -16.36 -10.55
CA SER A 4 2.43 -17.58 -9.77
C SER A 4 3.04 -17.32 -8.38
N VAL A 5 3.85 -16.27 -8.23
CA VAL A 5 4.41 -15.86 -6.94
C VAL A 5 3.32 -15.24 -6.06
N ALA A 6 2.47 -14.39 -6.63
CA ALA A 6 1.34 -13.80 -5.90
C ALA A 6 0.38 -14.87 -5.34
N VAL A 7 0.07 -15.92 -6.13
CA VAL A 7 -0.78 -17.03 -5.67
C VAL A 7 -0.14 -17.77 -4.48
N LYS A 8 1.17 -18.01 -4.50
CA LYS A 8 1.89 -18.65 -3.39
C LYS A 8 1.85 -17.79 -2.12
N ILE A 9 2.03 -16.47 -2.25
CA ILE A 9 1.94 -15.53 -1.13
C ILE A 9 0.52 -15.55 -0.54
N ILE A 10 -0.52 -15.48 -1.36
CA ILE A 10 -1.92 -15.53 -0.90
C ILE A 10 -2.20 -16.85 -0.17
N ALA A 11 -1.72 -17.98 -0.68
CA ALA A 11 -1.88 -19.27 -0.02
C ALA A 11 -1.18 -19.31 1.35
N SER A 12 0.02 -18.73 1.47
CA SER A 12 0.73 -18.59 2.75
C SER A 12 -0.03 -17.70 3.72
N LEU A 13 -0.47 -16.52 3.28
CA LEU A 13 -1.26 -15.60 4.10
C LEU A 13 -2.57 -16.26 4.56
N ASN A 14 -3.25 -17.02 3.71
CA ASN A 14 -4.44 -17.77 4.10
C ASN A 14 -4.15 -18.82 5.18
N LYS A 15 -2.97 -19.46 5.13
CA LYS A 15 -2.54 -20.43 6.14
C LYS A 15 -2.25 -19.74 7.48
N ASP A 16 -1.63 -18.57 7.46
CA ASP A 16 -1.27 -17.81 8.66
C ASP A 16 -2.50 -17.12 9.27
N CYS A 17 -3.44 -16.68 8.43
CA CYS A 17 -4.64 -15.94 8.83
C CYS A 17 -5.90 -16.82 8.91
N LYS A 18 -5.78 -18.14 9.14
CA LYS A 18 -6.84 -19.17 9.04
C LYS A 18 -8.19 -18.86 9.75
N LYS A 19 -8.27 -17.85 10.61
CA LYS A 19 -9.50 -17.39 11.29
C LYS A 19 -9.79 -15.89 11.15
N ALA A 20 -8.94 -15.13 10.48
CA ALA A 20 -9.14 -13.70 10.30
C ALA A 20 -10.23 -13.40 9.25
N PHE A 21 -10.46 -14.32 8.31
CA PHE A 21 -11.41 -14.16 7.23
C PHE A 21 -12.50 -15.24 7.30
N ARG A 22 -13.77 -14.83 7.18
CA ARG A 22 -14.91 -15.74 7.04
C ARG A 22 -15.01 -16.36 5.65
N GLN A 23 -14.33 -15.77 4.67
CA GLN A 23 -14.35 -16.17 3.27
C GLN A 23 -13.01 -16.80 2.88
N ASN A 24 -13.03 -17.69 1.90
CA ASN A 24 -11.80 -18.27 1.35
C ASN A 24 -11.06 -17.23 0.46
N ILE A 25 -10.03 -16.59 1.02
CA ILE A 25 -9.27 -15.54 0.34
C ILE A 25 -8.46 -16.05 -0.86
N THR A 26 -8.24 -17.36 -0.99
CA THR A 26 -7.53 -17.92 -2.17
C THR A 26 -8.37 -17.82 -3.45
N LYS A 27 -9.68 -17.56 -3.32
CA LYS A 27 -10.59 -17.36 -4.46
C LYS A 27 -10.72 -15.89 -4.88
N TRP A 28 -10.12 -14.96 -4.14
CA TRP A 28 -10.25 -13.54 -4.45
C TRP A 28 -9.53 -13.20 -5.75
N SER A 29 -10.19 -12.39 -6.58
CA SER A 29 -9.54 -11.83 -7.75
C SER A 29 -8.50 -10.80 -7.30
N PHE A 30 -7.34 -10.82 -7.93
CA PHE A 30 -6.31 -9.83 -7.69
C PHE A 30 -5.84 -9.22 -9.00
N LYS A 31 -5.48 -7.95 -8.95
CA LYS A 31 -4.86 -7.23 -10.06
C LYS A 31 -3.41 -6.94 -9.71
N THR A 32 -2.49 -7.32 -10.57
CA THR A 32 -1.11 -6.87 -10.47
C THR A 32 -1.02 -5.48 -11.08
N MET A 33 -0.56 -4.50 -10.31
CA MET A 33 -0.29 -3.16 -10.82
C MET A 33 1.15 -3.09 -11.32
N ARG A 34 1.33 -2.55 -12.53
CA ARG A 34 2.66 -2.26 -13.09
C ARG A 34 3.03 -0.82 -12.77
N ASN A 35 4.33 -0.55 -12.64
CA ASN A 35 4.88 0.80 -12.45
C ASN A 35 4.34 1.52 -11.20
N ALA A 36 3.92 0.78 -10.17
CA ALA A 36 3.66 1.39 -8.87
C ALA A 36 4.99 2.00 -8.36
N PRO A 37 4.97 3.23 -7.81
CA PRO A 37 6.16 3.86 -7.25
C PRO A 37 6.76 2.95 -6.19
N THR A 38 8.08 2.82 -6.12
CA THR A 38 8.75 1.99 -5.10
C THR A 38 9.69 2.85 -4.28
N GLN A 39 9.89 2.49 -3.01
CA GLN A 39 10.86 3.15 -2.15
C GLN A 39 12.28 2.79 -2.55
N THR A 40 13.23 3.71 -2.31
CA THR A 40 14.67 3.48 -2.53
C THR A 40 15.47 3.39 -1.23
N ASN A 41 14.82 3.60 -0.07
CA ASN A 41 15.42 3.47 1.26
C ASN A 41 14.69 2.42 2.10
N ASN A 42 15.15 2.14 3.31
CA ASN A 42 14.55 1.17 4.23
C ASN A 42 13.64 1.80 5.30
N THR A 43 13.46 3.12 5.31
CA THR A 43 12.70 3.85 6.34
C THR A 43 11.30 4.26 5.88
N ASP A 44 11.08 4.42 4.57
CA ASP A 44 9.83 4.99 4.04
C ASP A 44 8.75 3.97 3.72
N CYS A 45 8.95 2.68 4.03
CA CYS A 45 7.97 1.63 3.73
C CYS A 45 6.59 1.94 4.30
N GLY A 46 6.53 2.41 5.56
CA GLY A 46 5.28 2.82 6.19
C GLY A 46 4.60 3.97 5.47
N MET A 47 5.37 4.98 5.05
CA MET A 47 4.85 6.13 4.32
C MET A 47 4.33 5.76 2.93
N PHE A 48 5.03 4.87 2.21
CA PHE A 48 4.56 4.33 0.94
C PHE A 48 3.24 3.58 1.11
N VAL A 49 3.10 2.76 2.15
CA VAL A 49 1.82 2.08 2.47
C VAL A 49 0.69 3.10 2.67
N CYS A 50 0.92 4.15 3.47
CA CYS A 50 -0.06 5.22 3.66
C CYS A 50 -0.43 5.92 2.34
N LYS A 51 0.55 6.24 1.49
CA LYS A 51 0.30 6.88 0.18
C LYS A 51 -0.40 5.96 -0.81
N TYR A 52 -0.14 4.65 -0.79
CA TYR A 52 -0.91 3.71 -1.60
C TYR A 52 -2.38 3.67 -1.15
N MET A 53 -2.63 3.62 0.15
CA MET A 53 -4.01 3.62 0.68
C MET A 53 -4.75 4.92 0.30
N ASP A 54 -4.11 6.08 0.44
CA ASP A 54 -4.68 7.37 0.04
C ASP A 54 -5.04 7.39 -1.46
N ASN A 55 -4.15 6.92 -2.35
CA ASN A 55 -4.44 6.90 -3.79
C ASN A 55 -5.47 5.85 -4.22
N ILE A 56 -5.38 4.62 -3.71
CA ILE A 56 -6.25 3.51 -4.10
C ILE A 56 -7.64 3.67 -3.48
N VAL A 57 -7.70 3.90 -2.17
CA VAL A 57 -8.95 3.86 -1.42
C VAL A 57 -9.67 5.20 -1.51
N ARG A 58 -8.96 6.31 -1.35
CA ARG A 58 -9.60 7.63 -1.27
C ARG A 58 -9.84 8.26 -2.63
N LEU A 59 -8.88 8.13 -3.55
CA LEU A 59 -8.94 8.78 -4.86
C LEU A 59 -9.47 7.87 -5.97
N ASN A 60 -9.68 6.57 -5.70
CA ASN A 60 -10.01 5.54 -6.69
C ASN A 60 -9.08 5.59 -7.93
N ASN A 61 -7.84 6.05 -7.73
CA ASN A 61 -6.89 6.29 -8.80
C ASN A 61 -5.85 5.18 -8.81
N SER A 62 -5.90 4.34 -9.85
CA SER A 62 -4.93 3.29 -10.13
C SER A 62 -3.91 3.67 -11.21
N GLY A 63 -3.98 4.91 -11.72
CA GLY A 63 -3.07 5.48 -12.70
C GLY A 63 -1.75 5.95 -12.08
N TRP A 64 -0.87 5.00 -11.75
CA TRP A 64 0.43 5.26 -11.12
C TRP A 64 1.46 5.94 -12.03
N MET A 65 1.19 5.95 -13.34
CA MET A 65 2.13 6.36 -14.39
C MET A 65 2.52 7.86 -14.31
N GLN A 66 1.83 8.66 -13.51
CA GLN A 66 2.11 10.09 -13.32
C GLN A 66 2.92 10.41 -12.06
N SER A 67 3.21 9.45 -11.18
CA SER A 67 3.75 9.76 -9.85
C SER A 67 5.12 9.13 -9.59
N THR A 68 6.09 9.43 -10.44
CA THR A 68 7.47 8.94 -10.33
C THR A 68 8.29 9.61 -9.21
N ASP A 69 7.76 10.66 -8.59
CA ASP A 69 8.50 11.54 -7.66
C ASP A 69 8.20 11.28 -6.17
N TRP A 70 7.54 10.17 -5.85
CA TRP A 70 7.10 9.89 -4.47
C TRP A 70 8.25 9.90 -3.49
N GLN A 71 9.35 9.24 -3.83
CA GLN A 71 10.50 9.12 -2.95
C GLN A 71 11.13 10.48 -2.65
N GLU A 72 11.24 11.36 -3.64
CA GLU A 72 11.75 12.73 -3.50
C GLU A 72 10.82 13.58 -2.62
N LYS A 73 9.51 13.33 -2.69
CA LYS A 73 8.50 14.03 -1.89
C LYS A 73 8.27 13.43 -0.49
N MET A 74 8.88 12.29 -0.14
CA MET A 74 8.68 11.65 1.17
C MET A 74 8.96 12.57 2.37
N PRO A 75 10.00 13.44 2.38
CA PRO A 75 10.19 14.39 3.48
C PRO A 75 8.96 15.28 3.72
N LYS A 76 8.37 15.81 2.64
CA LYS A 76 7.15 16.61 2.71
C LYS A 76 5.97 15.77 3.19
N TYR A 77 5.76 14.58 2.63
CA TYR A 77 4.66 13.72 3.04
C TYR A 77 4.75 13.28 4.50
N ARG A 78 5.95 13.04 5.03
CA ARG A 78 6.16 12.76 6.46
C ARG A 78 5.72 13.94 7.32
N ALA A 79 6.11 15.16 6.96
CA ALA A 79 5.73 16.37 7.70
C ALA A 79 4.21 16.60 7.67
N GLU A 80 3.58 16.49 6.50
CA GLU A 80 2.13 16.61 6.34
C GLU A 80 1.37 15.55 7.14
N PHE A 81 1.85 14.30 7.13
CA PHE A 81 1.24 13.21 7.88
C PHE A 81 1.35 13.44 9.40
N ALA A 82 2.53 13.83 9.88
CA ALA A 82 2.74 14.14 11.30
C ALA A 82 1.86 15.32 11.76
N TYR A 83 1.77 16.38 10.96
CA TYR A 83 0.89 17.52 11.25
C TYR A 83 -0.59 17.10 11.29
N GLY A 84 -1.02 16.26 10.36
CA GLY A 84 -2.38 15.71 10.33
C GLY A 84 -2.71 14.90 11.59
N LEU A 85 -1.79 14.05 12.05
CA LEU A 85 -1.93 13.29 13.29
C LEU A 85 -2.01 14.23 14.51
N LEU A 86 -1.15 15.23 14.59
CA LEU A 86 -1.16 16.22 15.67
C LEU A 86 -2.50 16.96 15.72
N CYS A 87 -2.98 17.45 14.58
CA CYS A 87 -4.28 18.14 14.49
C CYS A 87 -5.45 17.24 14.89
N ALA A 88 -5.37 15.93 14.60
CA ALA A 88 -6.41 14.98 14.99
C ALA A 88 -6.37 14.65 16.49
N ALA A 89 -5.18 14.64 17.10
CA ALA A 89 -5.00 14.34 18.52
C ALA A 89 -5.32 15.52 19.45
N LEU A 90 -5.28 16.76 18.93
CA LEU A 90 -5.63 17.97 19.67
C LEU A 90 -7.14 18.31 19.64
N LYS A 91 -7.95 17.48 18.98
CA LYS A 91 -9.42 17.57 19.00
C LYS A 91 -9.99 16.70 20.10
#